data_AF-A0A1S2XWB8-F1
#
_entry.id   AF-A0A1S2XWB8-F1
#
_cell.length_a   1.000
_cell.length_b   1.000
_cell.length_c   1.000
_cell.angle_alpha   90.00
_cell.angle_beta   90.00
_cell.angle_gamma   90.00
#
_symmetry.space_group_name_H-M   'P 1'
#
loop_
_entity.id
_entity.type
_entity.pdbx_description
1 polymer ?
#
loop_
_entity_poly.entity_id
_entity_poly.type
_entity_poly.pdbx_seq_one_letter_code
_entity_poly.pdbx_strand_id
1 'polypeptide(L)'
;MAPLSNRFFVDGTPIRVFKNTTEKGESYPTKPMRITATIWASGGVPVNWNDAPFEVNYQEFSIDGCQVQNTSNKEYCNSSNFWWNTNKYWELNHHQKQAYNDVRSKYFSL
;
A
#
# COMPACT_ATOMS: atom_id res chain seq x y z
N MET A 1 15.74 5.69 -9.48
CA MET A 1 14.96 4.50 -9.86
C MET A 1 13.67 4.53 -9.07
N ALA A 2 12.52 4.27 -9.70
CA ALA A 2 11.22 4.22 -9.04
C ALA A 2 11.05 2.91 -8.24
N PRO A 3 10.16 2.84 -7.22
CA PRO A 3 9.91 1.60 -6.50
C PRO A 3 9.42 0.49 -7.45
N LEU A 4 10.02 -0.71 -7.33
CA LEU A 4 9.70 -1.85 -8.19
C LEU A 4 8.32 -2.46 -7.92
N SER A 5 7.72 -2.20 -6.75
CA SER A 5 6.39 -2.69 -6.40
C SER A 5 5.72 -1.92 -5.26
N ASN A 6 4.39 -1.86 -5.29
CA ASN A 6 3.54 -1.44 -4.18
C ASN A 6 3.15 -2.67 -3.36
N ARG A 7 3.16 -2.56 -2.04
CA ARG A 7 2.94 -3.68 -1.12
C ARG A 7 1.93 -3.29 -0.04
N PHE A 8 1.03 -4.21 0.28
CA PHE A 8 0.03 -4.05 1.33
C PHE A 8 0.34 -5.04 2.46
N PHE A 9 0.29 -4.55 3.70
CA PHE A 9 0.65 -5.31 4.89
C PHE A 9 -0.47 -5.27 5.93
N VAL A 10 -0.56 -6.35 6.70
CA VAL A 10 -1.30 -6.42 7.97
C VAL A 10 -0.32 -6.98 9.00
N ASP A 11 -0.07 -6.24 10.09
CA ASP A 11 0.87 -6.63 11.15
C ASP A 11 2.25 -7.08 10.63
N GLY A 12 2.80 -6.36 9.65
CA GLY A 12 4.09 -6.68 9.01
C GLY A 12 4.06 -7.88 8.04
N THR A 13 2.92 -8.56 7.91
CA THR A 13 2.71 -9.66 6.96
C THR A 13 2.22 -9.12 5.61
N PRO A 14 2.93 -9.36 4.49
CA PRO A 14 2.48 -8.95 3.17
C PRO A 14 1.23 -9.74 2.76
N ILE A 15 0.16 -9.04 2.38
CA ILE A 15 -1.10 -9.64 1.90
C ILE A 15 -1.32 -9.43 0.39
N ARG A 16 -0.64 -8.45 -0.21
CA ARG A 16 -0.66 -8.19 -1.66
C ARG A 16 0.62 -7.50 -2.12
N VAL A 17 1.14 -7.93 -3.26
CA VAL A 17 2.26 -7.29 -3.98
C VAL A 17 1.80 -6.92 -5.38
N PHE A 18 1.84 -5.63 -5.71
CA PHE A 18 1.53 -5.10 -7.04
C PHE A 18 2.84 -4.64 -7.68
N LYS A 19 3.37 -5.45 -8.60
CA LYS A 19 4.65 -5.18 -9.26
C LYS A 19 4.50 -4.11 -10.33
N ASN A 20 5.54 -3.29 -10.50
CA ASN A 20 5.61 -2.38 -11.62
C ASN A 20 5.97 -3.16 -12.89
N THR A 21 5.00 -3.30 -13.78
CA THR A 21 5.07 -4.02 -15.05
C THR A 21 4.81 -3.08 -16.23
N THR A 22 5.07 -1.76 -16.08
CA THR A 22 4.87 -0.78 -17.16
C THR A 22 5.67 -1.07 -18.42
N GLU A 23 6.82 -1.74 -18.29
CA GLU A 23 7.61 -2.23 -19.44
C GLU A 23 6.84 -3.25 -20.29
N LYS A 24 5.85 -3.93 -19.69
CA LYS A 24 4.93 -4.86 -20.37
C LYS A 24 3.63 -4.19 -20.83
N GLY A 25 3.52 -2.87 -20.70
CA GLY A 25 2.35 -2.08 -21.09
C GLY A 25 1.23 -2.00 -20.05
N GLU A 26 1.42 -2.55 -18.84
CA GLU A 26 0.44 -2.44 -17.75
C GLU A 26 0.50 -1.06 -17.06
N SER A 27 -0.61 -0.63 -16.46
CA SER A 27 -0.67 0.65 -15.75
C SER A 27 -0.09 0.53 -14.33
N TYR A 28 0.62 1.56 -13.89
CA TYR A 28 1.16 1.65 -12.53
C TYR A 28 0.97 3.07 -11.96
N PRO A 29 0.67 3.23 -10.67
CA PRO A 29 0.52 4.55 -10.05
C PRO A 29 1.82 5.35 -10.06
N THR A 30 1.83 6.52 -10.72
CA THR A 30 3.02 7.40 -10.84
C THR A 30 2.77 8.85 -10.43
N LYS A 31 1.51 9.20 -10.12
CA LYS A 31 1.13 10.56 -9.72
C LYS A 31 1.19 10.68 -8.18
N PRO A 32 1.47 11.87 -7.63
CA PRO A 32 1.36 12.12 -6.19
C PRO A 32 -0.02 11.71 -5.66
N MET A 33 -0.06 11.18 -4.44
CA MET A 33 -1.27 10.67 -3.81
C MET A 33 -1.54 11.37 -2.47
N ARG A 34 -2.79 11.32 -2.04
CA ARG A 34 -3.22 11.76 -0.71
C ARG A 34 -3.73 10.54 0.06
N ILE A 35 -3.38 10.47 1.35
CA ILE A 35 -3.92 9.45 2.27
C ILE A 35 -5.28 9.93 2.78
N THR A 36 -6.26 9.04 2.72
CA THR A 36 -7.65 9.30 3.15
C THR A 36 -8.16 8.08 3.91
N ALA A 37 -8.87 8.31 5.02
CA ALA A 37 -9.60 7.29 5.76
C ALA A 37 -11.04 7.76 5.97
N THR A 38 -12.02 6.90 5.67
CA THR A 38 -13.46 7.21 5.79
C THR A 38 -14.23 5.98 6.26
N ILE A 39 -15.30 6.20 7.00
CA ILE A 39 -16.36 5.22 7.25
C ILE A 39 -17.58 5.64 6.44
N TRP A 40 -18.13 4.72 5.64
CA TRP A 40 -19.26 5.01 4.76
C TRP A 40 -20.13 3.77 4.54
N ALA A 41 -21.43 3.97 4.31
CA ALA A 41 -22.36 2.89 4.01
C ALA A 41 -22.23 2.47 2.53
N SER A 42 -21.91 1.20 2.28
CA SER A 42 -21.75 0.67 0.93
C SER A 42 -23.04 0.02 0.40
N GLY A 43 -23.16 -0.09 -0.93
CA GLY A 43 -24.34 -0.65 -1.61
C GLY A 43 -24.48 -2.18 -1.54
N GLY A 44 -23.85 -2.83 -0.55
CA GLY A 44 -23.97 -4.26 -0.30
C GLY A 44 -25.19 -4.58 0.58
N VAL A 45 -24.97 -5.26 1.70
CA VAL A 45 -26.02 -5.51 2.70
C VAL A 45 -26.48 -4.17 3.31
N PRO A 46 -27.78 -3.86 3.33
CA PRO A 46 -28.28 -2.64 3.95
C PRO A 46 -27.85 -2.51 5.42
N VAL A 47 -27.43 -1.31 5.80
CA VAL A 47 -27.02 -1.01 7.19
C VAL A 47 -28.26 -0.93 8.09
N ASN A 48 -28.23 -1.65 9.21
CA ASN A 48 -29.23 -1.50 10.27
C ASN A 48 -28.87 -0.31 11.17
N TRP A 49 -29.51 0.83 10.95
CA TRP A 49 -29.21 2.07 11.66
C TRP A 49 -29.59 2.06 13.16
N ASN A 50 -30.34 1.06 13.62
CA ASN A 50 -30.60 0.88 15.06
C ASN A 50 -29.33 0.47 15.83
N ASP A 51 -28.32 -0.05 15.14
CA ASP A 51 -27.03 -0.46 15.74
C ASP A 51 -26.04 0.72 15.86
N ALA A 52 -26.46 1.94 15.51
CA ALA A 52 -25.64 3.12 15.62
C ALA A 52 -25.35 3.48 17.10
N PRO A 53 -24.18 4.11 17.41
CA PRO A 53 -23.18 4.61 16.47
C PRO A 53 -22.22 3.53 15.93
N PHE A 54 -21.84 3.68 14.66
CA PHE A 54 -20.75 2.90 14.06
C PHE A 54 -19.43 3.64 14.26
N GLU A 55 -18.63 3.16 15.21
CA GLU A 55 -17.40 3.83 15.60
C GLU A 55 -16.17 3.10 15.08
N VAL A 56 -15.16 3.89 14.70
CA VAL A 56 -13.86 3.40 14.27
C VAL A 56 -12.79 4.29 14.86
N ASN A 57 -11.77 3.66 15.45
CA ASN A 57 -10.64 4.33 16.05
C ASN A 57 -9.41 4.15 15.17
N TYR A 58 -8.75 5.25 14.82
CA TYR A 58 -7.48 5.27 14.10
C TYR A 58 -6.41 5.89 15.00
N GLN A 59 -5.21 5.31 14.96
CA GLN A 59 -4.06 5.80 15.69
C GLN A 59 -2.80 5.69 14.81
N GLU A 60 -1.70 6.27 15.28
CA GLU A 60 -0.39 6.20 14.59
C GLU A 60 -0.38 6.82 13.18
N PHE A 61 -0.79 8.08 13.06
CA PHE A 61 -0.79 8.84 11.79
C PHE A 61 0.61 9.25 11.28
N SER A 62 1.67 8.58 11.72
CA SER A 62 3.03 8.85 11.24
C SER A 62 3.15 8.41 9.79
N ILE A 63 3.56 9.32 8.91
CA ILE A 63 3.69 9.06 7.47
C ILE A 63 5.14 9.29 7.05
N ASP A 64 5.82 8.18 6.75
CA ASP A 64 7.09 8.20 6.03
C ASP A 64 6.82 8.26 4.53
N GLY A 65 6.92 9.47 3.96
CA GLY A 65 6.68 9.69 2.53
C GLY A 65 7.54 10.80 1.95
N CYS A 66 7.67 10.81 0.63
CA CYS A 66 8.28 11.93 -0.09
C CYS A 66 7.19 12.96 -0.44
N GLN A 67 7.18 14.09 0.26
CA GLN A 67 6.23 15.17 -0.01
C GLN A 67 6.59 15.89 -1.31
N VAL A 68 5.63 16.01 -2.23
CA VAL A 68 5.78 16.77 -3.47
C VAL A 68 5.07 18.11 -3.28
N GLN A 69 5.81 19.19 -3.05
CA GLN A 69 5.26 20.54 -2.95
C GLN A 69 5.36 21.22 -4.32
N ASN A 70 4.23 21.41 -5.03
CA ASN A 70 3.93 22.16 -6.28
C ASN A 70 4.97 22.27 -7.42
N THR A 71 6.27 22.25 -7.18
CA THR A 71 7.40 22.30 -8.11
C THR A 71 8.61 21.44 -7.68
N SER A 72 8.52 20.64 -6.62
CA SER A 72 9.63 19.76 -6.20
C SER A 72 9.97 18.75 -7.30
N ASN A 73 11.26 18.65 -7.62
CA ASN A 73 11.77 17.70 -8.62
C ASN A 73 11.31 16.29 -8.24
N LYS A 74 10.40 15.68 -9.01
CA LYS A 74 9.86 14.32 -8.76
C LYS A 74 10.98 13.29 -8.64
N GLU A 75 12.13 13.57 -9.23
CA GLU A 75 13.36 12.78 -9.13
C GLU A 75 13.90 12.71 -7.70
N TYR A 76 13.67 13.72 -6.86
CA TYR A 76 14.09 13.71 -5.45
C TYR A 76 13.46 12.53 -4.71
N CYS A 77 12.18 12.21 -4.97
CA CYS A 77 11.51 11.07 -4.38
C CYS A 77 12.08 9.72 -4.83
N ASN A 78 12.86 9.70 -5.92
CA ASN A 78 13.59 8.54 -6.42
C ASN A 78 15.07 8.53 -5.98
N SER A 79 15.49 9.49 -5.14
CA SER A 79 16.86 9.57 -4.63
C SER A 79 17.13 8.51 -3.56
N SER A 80 18.40 8.20 -3.33
CA SER A 80 18.85 7.27 -2.29
C SER A 80 18.69 7.79 -0.86
N ASN A 81 18.23 9.04 -0.68
CA ASN A 81 17.96 9.62 0.65
C ASN A 81 16.80 8.92 1.36
N PHE A 82 15.92 8.26 0.61
CA PHE A 82 14.80 7.51 1.16
C PHE A 82 15.14 6.03 1.27
N TRP A 83 14.99 5.47 2.47
CA TRP A 83 15.39 4.10 2.77
C TRP A 83 14.73 3.06 1.85
N TRP A 84 13.47 3.30 1.46
CA TRP A 84 12.69 2.40 0.60
C TRP A 84 13.18 2.35 -0.86
N ASN A 85 14.02 3.29 -1.28
CA ASN A 85 14.64 3.28 -2.62
C ASN A 85 15.87 2.39 -2.70
N THR A 86 16.37 1.87 -1.57
CA THR A 86 17.50 0.93 -1.58
C THR A 86 17.07 -0.46 -2.08
N ASN A 87 17.98 -1.15 -2.77
CA ASN A 87 17.73 -2.47 -3.38
C ASN A 87 17.17 -3.51 -2.40
N LYS A 88 17.54 -3.42 -1.12
CA LYS A 88 17.02 -4.25 -0.02
C LYS A 88 15.50 -4.29 0.05
N TYR A 89 14.82 -3.19 -0.30
CA TYR A 89 13.36 -3.06 -0.19
C TYR A 89 12.63 -3.21 -1.52
N TRP A 90 13.32 -3.47 -2.62
CA TRP A 90 12.68 -3.62 -3.93
C TRP A 90 11.88 -4.92 -4.06
N GLU A 91 12.27 -5.95 -3.31
CA GLU A 91 11.56 -7.21 -3.21
C GLU A 91 11.18 -7.53 -1.77
N LEU A 92 10.28 -8.51 -1.59
CA LEU A 92 10.07 -9.16 -0.31
C LEU A 92 11.30 -10.00 0.04
N ASN A 93 11.70 -9.99 1.31
CA ASN A 93 12.71 -10.92 1.80
C ASN A 93 12.16 -12.37 1.84
N HIS A 94 13.02 -13.36 2.09
CA HIS A 94 12.62 -14.78 2.09
C HIS A 94 11.46 -15.08 3.05
N HIS A 95 11.52 -14.58 4.28
CA HIS A 95 10.46 -14.78 5.29
C HIS A 95 9.14 -14.13 4.86
N GLN A 96 9.19 -12.91 4.32
CA GLN A 96 8.02 -12.22 3.80
C GLN A 96 7.41 -12.94 2.58
N LYS A 97 8.23 -13.50 1.69
CA LYS A 97 7.76 -14.31 0.55
C LYS A 97 7.02 -15.55 1.03
N GLN A 98 7.56 -16.24 2.04
CA GLN A 98 6.90 -17.40 2.65
C GLN A 98 5.56 -17.00 3.28
N ALA A 99 5.55 -15.99 4.16
CA ALA A 99 4.32 -15.51 4.80
C ALA A 99 3.27 -15.05 3.78
N TYR A 100 3.69 -14.39 2.69
CA TYR A 100 2.79 -14.03 1.58
C TYR A 100 2.14 -15.26 0.93
N ASN A 101 2.93 -16.31 0.66
CA ASN A 101 2.42 -17.55 0.06
C ASN A 101 1.47 -18.29 1.02
N ASP A 102 1.77 -18.29 2.31
CA ASP A 102 0.92 -18.87 3.34
C ASP A 102 -0.44 -18.15 3.39
N VAL A 103 -0.43 -16.81 3.39
CA VAL A 103 -1.66 -16.01 3.32
C VAL A 103 -2.45 -16.32 2.04
N ARG A 104 -1.78 -16.37 0.89
CA ARG A 104 -2.45 -16.66 -0.39
C ARG A 104 -3.09 -18.04 -0.42
N SER A 105 -2.37 -19.06 0.05
CA SER A 105 -2.87 -20.43 0.03
C SER A 105 -4.05 -20.63 0.99
N LYS A 106 -4.05 -19.93 2.13
CA LYS A 106 -5.07 -20.10 3.18
C LYS A 106 -6.31 -19.24 2.97
N TYR A 107 -6.15 -18.01 2.48
CA TYR A 107 -7.24 -17.01 2.44
C TYR A 107 -7.65 -16.59 1.03
N PHE A 108 -6.88 -16.95 0.00
CA PHE A 108 -7.17 -16.60 -1.40
C PHE A 108 -7.25 -17.84 -2.31
N SER A 109 -7.36 -19.04 -1.73
CA SER A 109 -7.73 -20.25 -2.48
C SER A 109 -9.17 -20.13 -2.96
N LEU A 110 -9.34 -20.01 -4.29
CA LEU A 110 -10.58 -20.36 -4.97
C LEU A 110 -10.69 -21.88 -5.08
#